data_AF-A0A844U8Y7-F1
#
_entry.id   AF-A0A844U8Y7-F1
#
_cell.length_a   1.000
_cell.length_b   1.000
_cell.length_c   1.000
_cell.angle_alpha   90.00
_cell.angle_beta   90.00
_cell.angle_gamma   90.00
#
_symmetry.space_group_name_H-M   'P 1'
#
loop_
_entity.id
_entity.type
_entity.pdbx_description
1 polymer ?
#
loop_
_entity_poly.entity_id
_entity_poly.type
_entity_poly.pdbx_seq_one_letter_code
_entity_poly.pdbx_strand_id
1 'polypeptide(L)'
;QTRWDNLSAYLYDGNLQIDNNLVENAIRPVALGRKNYLFAGSHDAAQRAAMAYTFFANCKKHDVNPYQWLKYVLENIQSINHKNITDLYPHNYKKAISDAVE
;
A
#
# COMPACT_ATOMS: atom_id res chain seq x y z
N GLN A 1 -25.24 15.85 15.06
CA GLN A 1 -25.00 16.13 13.63
C GLN A 1 -25.41 14.91 12.82
N THR A 2 -26.49 14.97 12.05
CA THR A 2 -26.87 13.92 11.09
C THR A 2 -25.89 13.95 9.91
N ARG A 3 -25.09 12.90 9.71
CA ARG A 3 -24.10 12.79 8.60
C ARG A 3 -24.73 12.26 7.30
N TRP A 4 -26.02 12.53 7.11
CA TRP A 4 -26.83 11.94 6.04
C TRP A 4 -26.30 12.32 4.65
N ASP A 5 -25.91 13.57 4.46
CA ASP A 5 -25.38 14.06 3.19
C ASP A 5 -24.17 13.24 2.73
N ASN A 6 -23.20 13.00 3.63
CA ASN A 6 -22.01 12.20 3.34
C ASN A 6 -22.33 10.72 3.11
N LEU A 7 -23.26 10.15 3.87
CA LEU A 7 -23.68 8.75 3.70
C LEU A 7 -24.43 8.54 2.39
N SER A 8 -25.09 9.57 1.87
CA SER A 8 -25.83 9.52 0.59
C SER A 8 -24.98 9.89 -0.63
N ALA A 9 -23.72 10.26 -0.45
CA ALA A 9 -22.85 10.75 -1.53
C ALA A 9 -22.71 9.75 -2.70
N TYR A 10 -22.77 8.45 -2.41
CA TYR A 10 -22.72 7.39 -3.44
C TYR A 10 -23.92 7.42 -4.40
N LEU A 11 -25.03 8.06 -4.05
CA LEU A 11 -26.17 8.24 -4.94
C LEU A 11 -25.88 9.23 -6.07
N TYR A 12 -24.88 10.10 -5.88
CA TYR A 12 -24.51 11.14 -6.83
C TYR A 12 -23.22 10.82 -7.62
N ASP A 13 -22.40 9.89 -7.13
CA ASP A 13 -21.16 9.45 -7.79
C ASP A 13 -21.05 7.92 -7.82
N GLY A 14 -21.14 7.34 -9.02
CA GLY A 14 -21.04 5.89 -9.24
C GLY A 14 -19.64 5.30 -8.99
N ASN A 15 -18.61 6.13 -8.79
CA ASN A 15 -17.29 5.66 -8.37
C ASN A 15 -17.23 5.32 -6.88
N LEU A 16 -18.19 5.80 -6.08
CA LEU A 16 -18.28 5.53 -4.65
C LEU A 16 -19.09 4.25 -4.41
N GLN A 17 -18.61 3.42 -3.48
CA GLN A 17 -19.37 2.27 -3.01
C GLN A 17 -20.33 2.68 -1.88
N ILE A 18 -21.46 1.98 -1.79
CA ILE A 18 -22.46 2.16 -0.74
C ILE A 18 -21.92 1.82 0.66
N ASP A 19 -20.96 0.89 0.71
CA ASP A 19 -20.32 0.45 1.94
C ASP A 19 -18.79 0.61 1.87
N ASN A 20 -18.16 0.58 3.04
CA ASN A 20 -16.71 0.69 3.22
C ASN A 20 -16.05 -0.67 3.51
N ASN A 21 -16.75 -1.79 3.29
CA ASN A 21 -16.33 -3.11 3.77
C ASN A 21 -14.96 -3.51 3.19
N LEU A 22 -14.68 -3.16 1.93
CA LEU A 22 -13.37 -3.39 1.30
C LEU A 22 -12.24 -2.67 2.05
N VAL A 23 -12.46 -1.42 2.46
CA VAL A 23 -11.50 -0.61 3.20
C VAL A 23 -11.31 -1.17 4.62
N GLU A 24 -12.40 -1.54 5.29
CA GLU A 24 -12.36 -2.15 6.61
C GLU A 24 -11.63 -3.49 6.60
N ASN A 25 -11.87 -4.31 5.58
CA ASN A 25 -11.16 -5.57 5.37
C ASN A 25 -9.66 -5.33 5.15
N ALA A 26 -9.29 -4.29 4.40
CA ALA A 26 -7.89 -3.94 4.14
C ALA A 26 -7.15 -3.45 5.39
N ILE A 27 -7.82 -2.70 6.29
CA ILE A 27 -7.20 -2.17 7.51
C ILE A 27 -7.23 -3.16 8.69
N ARG A 28 -8.10 -4.18 8.66
CA ARG A 28 -8.26 -5.16 9.75
C ARG A 28 -6.94 -5.78 10.24
N PRO A 29 -5.97 -6.18 9.38
CA PRO A 29 -4.69 -6.72 9.83
C PRO A 29 -3.89 -5.76 10.71
N VAL A 30 -3.99 -4.45 10.47
CA VAL A 30 -3.35 -3.41 11.29
C VAL A 30 -4.02 -3.32 12.66
N ALA A 31 -5.35 -3.33 12.68
CA ALA A 31 -6.12 -3.27 13.91
C ALA A 31 -5.87 -4.49 14.82
N LEU A 32 -5.82 -5.69 14.22
CA LEU A 32 -5.47 -6.92 14.92
C LEU A 32 -4.00 -6.91 15.39
N GLY A 33 -3.07 -6.47 14.54
CA GLY A 33 -1.66 -6.34 14.88
C GLY A 33 -1.45 -5.44 16.11
N ARG A 34 -2.10 -4.26 16.14
CA ARG A 34 -2.01 -3.32 17.26
C ARG A 34 -2.37 -3.94 18.61
N LYS A 35 -3.33 -4.87 18.66
CA LYS A 35 -3.70 -5.58 19.90
C LYS A 35 -2.61 -6.57 20.37
N ASN A 36 -1.81 -7.08 19.44
CA ASN A 36 -0.80 -8.11 19.68
C ASN A 36 0.63 -7.55 19.81
N TYR A 37 0.82 -6.24 19.65
CA TYR A 37 2.13 -5.62 19.79
C TYR A 37 2.50 -5.45 21.26
N LEU A 38 3.58 -6.10 21.67
CA LEU A 38 4.10 -6.04 23.04
C LEU A 38 4.56 -4.61 23.43
N PHE A 39 5.00 -3.83 22.44
CA PHE A 39 5.45 -2.45 22.61
C PHE A 39 4.82 -1.55 21.53
N ALA A 40 3.72 -0.89 21.87
CA ALA A 40 3.10 0.14 21.05
C ALA A 40 2.88 1.38 21.92
N GLY A 41 3.69 2.43 21.72
CA GLY A 41 3.63 3.60 22.61
C GLY A 41 4.26 4.89 22.11
N SER A 42 4.94 4.89 20.96
CA SER A 42 5.52 6.11 20.37
C SER A 42 4.87 6.44 19.04
N HIS A 43 4.64 7.73 18.78
CA HIS A 43 4.14 8.24 17.51
C HIS A 43 5.08 7.86 16.35
N ASP A 44 6.39 7.98 16.56
CA ASP A 44 7.40 7.61 15.56
C ASP A 44 7.35 6.11 15.23
N ALA A 45 7.14 5.27 16.25
CA ALA A 45 6.99 3.83 16.04
C ALA A 45 5.71 3.52 15.24
N ALA A 46 4.62 4.23 15.52
CA ALA A 46 3.38 4.10 14.75
C ALA A 46 3.56 4.52 13.29
N GLN A 47 4.30 5.60 13.01
CA GLN A 47 4.61 6.03 11.65
C GLN A 47 5.45 4.98 10.91
N ARG A 48 6.47 4.40 11.56
CA ARG A 48 7.28 3.32 10.98
C ARG A 48 6.46 2.08 10.67
N ALA A 49 5.57 1.68 11.57
CA ALA A 49 4.64 0.58 11.33
C ALA A 49 3.71 0.88 10.14
N ALA A 50 3.18 2.11 10.04
CA ALA A 50 2.35 2.52 8.92
C ALA A 50 3.10 2.45 7.58
N MET A 51 4.36 2.87 7.52
CA MET A 51 5.20 2.73 6.33
C MET A 51 5.37 1.26 5.93
N ALA A 52 5.70 0.38 6.88
CA ALA A 52 5.86 -1.04 6.61
C ALA A 52 4.57 -1.70 6.13
N TYR A 53 3.44 -1.44 6.79
CA TYR A 53 2.14 -1.95 6.36
C TYR A 53 1.74 -1.47 4.97
N THR A 54 1.98 -0.19 4.66
CA THR A 54 1.70 0.36 3.34
C THR A 54 2.54 -0.32 2.27
N PHE A 55 3.84 -0.53 2.55
CA PHE A 55 4.74 -1.26 1.66
C PHE A 55 4.26 -2.69 1.36
N PHE A 56 3.99 -3.48 2.40
CA PHE A 56 3.53 -4.86 2.23
C PHE A 56 2.14 -4.94 1.59
N ALA A 57 1.23 -4.05 1.95
CA ALA A 57 -0.10 -3.97 1.34
C ALA A 57 -0.02 -3.64 -0.15
N ASN A 58 0.87 -2.73 -0.55
CA ASN A 58 1.06 -2.38 -1.95
C ASN A 58 1.61 -3.58 -2.75
N CYS A 59 2.65 -4.24 -2.24
CA CYS A 59 3.19 -5.46 -2.88
C CYS A 59 2.13 -6.55 -3.02
N LYS A 60 1.32 -6.78 -1.97
CA LYS A 60 0.21 -7.74 -2.00
C LYS A 60 -0.85 -7.36 -3.03
N LYS A 61 -1.20 -6.07 -3.15
CA LYS A 61 -2.19 -5.58 -4.12
C LYS A 61 -1.76 -5.83 -5.57
N HIS A 62 -0.46 -5.75 -5.85
CA HIS A 62 0.09 -5.99 -7.18
C HIS A 62 0.59 -7.42 -7.40
N ASP A 63 0.36 -8.30 -6.42
CA ASP A 63 0.80 -9.69 -6.45
C ASP A 63 2.30 -9.82 -6.74
N VAL A 64 3.09 -9.02 -6.01
CA VAL A 64 4.54 -8.94 -6.10
C VAL A 64 5.15 -9.42 -4.79
N ASN A 65 6.21 -10.24 -4.88
CA ASN A 65 6.97 -10.64 -3.71
C ASN A 65 7.72 -9.44 -3.12
N PRO A 66 7.44 -9.03 -1.86
CA PRO A 66 8.04 -7.83 -1.28
C PRO A 66 9.58 -7.88 -1.22
N TYR A 67 10.15 -9.07 -0.97
CA TYR A 67 11.59 -9.25 -0.89
C TYR A 67 12.24 -9.10 -2.27
N GLN A 68 11.67 -9.73 -3.30
CA GLN A 68 12.22 -9.67 -4.66
C GLN A 68 12.16 -8.24 -5.21
N TRP A 69 11.06 -7.54 -5.00
CA TRP A 69 10.93 -6.13 -5.37
C TRP A 69 11.93 -5.26 -4.61
N LEU A 70 12.05 -5.41 -3.28
CA LEU A 70 12.97 -4.59 -2.49
C LEU A 70 14.42 -4.81 -2.92
N LYS A 71 14.81 -6.06 -3.19
CA LYS A 71 16.13 -6.40 -3.73
C LYS A 71 16.37 -5.69 -5.06
N TYR A 72 15.44 -5.83 -6.00
CA TYR A 72 15.53 -5.18 -7.31
C TYR A 72 15.66 -3.65 -7.20
N VAL A 73 14.84 -3.02 -6.35
CA VAL A 73 14.89 -1.58 -6.13
C VAL A 73 16.26 -1.17 -5.59
N LEU A 74 16.77 -1.83 -4.56
CA LEU A 74 18.07 -1.50 -3.97
C LEU A 74 19.25 -1.70 -4.95
N GLU A 75 19.16 -2.69 -5.83
CA GLU A 75 20.17 -2.95 -6.87
C GLU A 75 20.13 -1.91 -8.00
N ASN A 76 18.95 -1.38 -8.33
CA ASN A 76 18.76 -0.50 -9.51
C ASN A 76 18.61 0.99 -9.16
N ILE A 77 18.45 1.34 -7.88
CA ILE A 77 18.18 2.73 -7.44
C ILE A 77 19.31 3.70 -7.82
N GLN A 78 20.57 3.23 -7.85
CA GLN A 78 21.71 4.07 -8.21
C GLN A 78 21.81 4.32 -9.73
N SER A 79 21.28 3.40 -10.52
CA SER A 79 21.36 3.43 -11.99
C SER A 79 20.24 4.25 -12.63
N ILE A 80 19.15 4.49 -11.90
CA ILE A 80 17.94 5.13 -12.41
C ILE A 80 17.99 6.65 -12.24
N ASN A 81 17.62 7.37 -13.29
CA ASN A 81 17.46 8.82 -13.23
C ASN A 81 16.28 9.19 -12.31
N HIS A 82 16.41 10.24 -11.50
CA HIS A 82 15.36 10.75 -10.60
C HIS A 82 13.99 10.93 -11.27
N LYS A 83 13.95 11.25 -12.57
CA LYS A 83 12.71 11.40 -13.34
C LYS A 83 11.93 10.09 -13.52
N ASN A 84 12.63 8.96 -13.50
CA ASN A 84 12.09 7.62 -13.78
C ASN A 84 11.91 6.79 -12.50
N ILE A 85 11.89 7.42 -11.33
CA ILE A 85 11.75 6.71 -10.05
C ILE A 85 10.43 5.93 -9.94
N THR A 86 9.43 6.31 -10.72
CA THR A 86 8.13 5.62 -10.82
C THR A 86 8.25 4.21 -11.39
N ASP A 87 9.29 3.95 -12.18
CA ASP A 87 9.53 2.63 -12.78
C ASP A 87 9.89 1.59 -11.71
N LEU A 88 10.41 2.05 -10.57
CA LEU A 88 10.73 1.22 -9.42
C LEU A 88 9.52 0.87 -8.56
N TYR A 89 8.32 1.38 -8.84
CA TYR A 89 7.15 1.08 -8.00
C TYR A 89 6.70 -0.38 -8.16
N PRO A 90 6.11 -1.00 -7.11
CA PRO A 90 5.74 -2.43 -7.16
C PRO A 90 4.82 -2.80 -8.33
N HIS A 91 3.95 -1.90 -8.77
CA HIS A 91 3.05 -2.14 -9.90
C HIS A 91 3.76 -2.29 -11.26
N ASN A 92 4.94 -1.67 -11.42
CA ASN A 92 5.74 -1.74 -12.65
C ASN A 92 6.76 -2.87 -12.62
N TYR A 93 6.97 -3.50 -11.47
CA TYR A 93 7.99 -4.53 -11.27
C TYR A 93 7.87 -5.72 -12.23
N LYS A 94 6.66 -6.23 -12.44
CA LYS A 94 6.42 -7.38 -13.33
C LYS A 94 6.81 -7.05 -14.78
N LYS A 95 6.56 -5.82 -15.22
CA LYS A 95 6.96 -5.32 -16.53
C LYS A 95 8.48 -5.14 -16.62
N ALA A 96 9.09 -4.58 -15.58
CA ALA A 96 10.54 -4.39 -15.55
C ALA A 96 11.32 -5.71 -15.64
N ILE A 97 10.78 -6.82 -15.09
CA ILE A 97 11.40 -8.15 -15.25
C ILE A 97 11.18 -8.69 -16.67
N SER A 98 9.99 -8.56 -17.25
CA SER A 98 9.74 -9.06 -18.60
C SER A 98 10.66 -8.39 -19.62
N ASP A 99 10.83 -7.06 -19.49
CA ASP A 99 11.66 -6.26 -20.40
C ASP A 99 13.17 -6.55 -20.24
N ALA A 100 13.59 -7.23 -19.17
CA ALA A 100 14.98 -7.62 -18.94
C ALA A 100 15.31 -9.06 -19.39
N VAL A 101 14.28 -9.86 -19.72
CA VAL A 101 14.42 -11.25 -20.18
C VAL A 101 14.39 -11.34 -21.72
N GLU A 102 13.85 -10.31 -22.39
CA GLU A 102 13.92 -10.09 -23.84
C GLU A 102 15.23 -9.43 -24.26
#